data_AF-A0A970FM28-F1
#
_entry.id   AF-A0A970FM28-F1
#
_cell.length_a   1.000
_cell.length_b   1.000
_cell.length_c   1.000
_cell.angle_alpha   90.00
_cell.angle_beta   90.00
_cell.angle_gamma   90.00
#
_symmetry.space_group_name_H-M   'P 1'
#
loop_
_entity.id
_entity.type
_entity.pdbx_description
1 polymer ?
#
loop_
_entity_poly.entity_id
_entity_poly.type
_entity_poly.pdbx_seq_one_letter_code
_entity_poly.pdbx_strand_id
1 'polypeptide(L)'
;MIDNRKEVQDSLSAVESVFEITVLMDFYGQLLTDRQYEIMDLHYNSDLSLGEIAEELNVSRQAVFDGVRKARQTLENYEKRLGLVERFREQERNIDKALRNLKSLEKKSPELVKDQNYQAAVELLGKIKDTL
;
A
#
# COMPACT_ATOMS: atom_id res chain seq x y z
N MET A 1 0.61 11.70 34.77
CA MET A 1 -0.14 11.95 33.53
C MET A 1 0.82 11.95 32.34
N ILE A 2 1.34 10.76 32.05
CA ILE A 2 2.15 10.33 30.89
C ILE A 2 1.32 9.10 30.44
N ASP A 3 0.78 8.89 29.23
CA ASP A 3 1.35 9.13 27.91
C ASP A 3 0.28 8.98 26.78
N ASN A 4 -0.79 9.76 26.79
CA ASN A 4 -1.83 9.66 25.74
C ASN A 4 -1.33 10.10 24.34
N ARG A 5 -0.09 10.65 24.24
CA ARG A 5 0.55 11.00 22.97
C ARG A 5 1.43 9.88 22.41
N LYS A 6 2.16 9.10 23.23
CA LYS A 6 2.85 7.89 22.71
C LYS A 6 1.89 6.80 22.31
N GLU A 7 0.82 6.52 23.06
CA GLU A 7 -0.13 5.46 22.67
C GLU A 7 -0.81 5.77 21.33
N VAL A 8 -1.12 7.05 21.08
CA VAL A 8 -1.66 7.52 19.80
C VAL A 8 -0.60 7.47 18.69
N GLN A 9 0.66 7.82 18.97
CA GLN A 9 1.76 7.74 17.99
C GLN A 9 2.13 6.29 17.64
N ASP A 10 2.15 5.39 18.62
CA ASP A 10 2.47 3.96 18.47
C ASP A 10 1.35 3.24 17.71
N SER A 11 0.09 3.56 17.97
CA SER A 11 -1.05 3.03 17.18
C SER A 11 -1.08 3.56 15.75
N LEU A 12 -0.80 4.85 15.53
CA LEU A 12 -0.64 5.42 14.18
C LEU A 12 0.52 4.76 13.41
N SER A 13 1.68 4.58 14.04
CA SER A 13 2.84 3.92 13.40
C SER A 13 2.62 2.43 13.15
N ALA A 14 1.87 1.74 14.02
CA ALA A 14 1.51 0.34 13.83
C ALA A 14 0.57 0.18 12.63
N VAL A 15 -0.45 1.04 12.52
CA VAL A 15 -1.39 1.07 11.38
C VAL A 15 -0.68 1.43 10.07
N GLU A 16 0.21 2.43 10.09
CA GLU A 16 1.06 2.76 8.93
C GLU A 16 1.94 1.58 8.53
N SER A 17 2.51 0.84 9.50
CA SER A 17 3.33 -0.34 9.21
C SER A 17 2.53 -1.52 8.64
N VAL A 18 1.27 -1.69 9.07
CA VAL A 18 0.38 -2.73 8.55
C VAL A 18 0.00 -2.42 7.10
N PHE A 19 -0.39 -1.17 6.83
CA PHE A 19 -0.72 -0.72 5.48
C PHE A 19 0.46 -0.85 4.51
N GLU A 20 1.68 -0.51 4.95
CA GLU A 20 2.87 -0.70 4.11
C GLU A 20 3.12 -2.17 3.77
N ILE A 21 2.87 -3.09 4.71
CA ILE A 21 3.03 -4.52 4.45
C ILE A 21 1.96 -5.06 3.51
N THR A 22 0.70 -4.65 3.64
CA THR A 22 -0.37 -5.11 2.73
C THR A 22 -0.11 -4.65 1.30
N VAL A 23 0.32 -3.39 1.11
CA VAL A 23 0.73 -2.90 -0.21
C VAL A 23 1.90 -3.73 -0.76
N LEU A 24 2.91 -4.03 0.05
CA LEU A 24 4.00 -4.91 -0.40
C LEU A 24 3.52 -6.32 -0.76
N MET A 25 2.51 -6.86 -0.07
CA MET A 25 1.91 -8.15 -0.40
C MET A 25 1.14 -8.10 -1.73
N ASP A 26 0.47 -7.01 -2.07
CA ASP A 26 -0.22 -6.88 -3.36
C ASP A 26 0.77 -6.93 -4.54
N PHE A 27 1.95 -6.32 -4.37
CA PHE A 27 2.99 -6.27 -5.40
C PHE A 27 3.89 -7.51 -5.44
N TYR A 28 4.20 -8.08 -4.28
CA TYR A 28 5.26 -9.09 -4.14
C TYR A 28 4.83 -10.36 -3.40
N GLY A 29 3.59 -10.46 -2.92
CA GLY A 29 3.12 -11.58 -2.12
C GLY A 29 3.24 -12.93 -2.85
N GLN A 30 3.00 -12.94 -4.16
CA GLN A 30 3.15 -14.14 -5.00
C GLN A 30 4.61 -14.62 -5.17
N LEU A 31 5.60 -13.81 -4.77
CA LEU A 31 7.01 -14.17 -4.78
C LEU A 31 7.49 -14.79 -3.46
N LEU A 32 6.67 -14.72 -2.41
CA LEU A 32 6.92 -15.43 -1.17
C LEU A 32 6.78 -16.94 -1.37
N THR A 33 7.36 -17.72 -0.46
CA THR A 33 7.02 -19.14 -0.43
C THR A 33 5.57 -19.32 0.03
N ASP A 34 4.91 -20.42 -0.37
CA ASP A 34 3.52 -20.71 0.00
C ASP A 34 3.30 -20.56 1.51
N ARG A 35 4.24 -21.06 2.32
CA ARG A 35 4.17 -20.98 3.78
C ARG A 35 4.31 -19.55 4.31
N GLN A 36 5.16 -18.72 3.70
CA GLN A 36 5.29 -17.32 4.07
C GLN A 36 4.04 -16.54 3.68
N TYR A 37 3.51 -16.78 2.48
CA TYR A 37 2.27 -16.15 2.02
C TYR A 37 1.10 -16.51 2.93
N GLU A 38 0.89 -17.79 3.22
CA GLU A 38 -0.17 -18.29 4.11
C GLU A 38 -0.13 -17.63 5.49
N ILE A 39 1.04 -17.56 6.13
CA ILE A 39 1.19 -16.91 7.44
C ILE A 39 0.84 -15.41 7.36
N MET A 40 1.27 -14.74 6.29
CA MET A 40 1.03 -13.31 6.12
C MET A 40 -0.44 -13.02 5.79
N ASP A 41 -1.08 -13.83 4.96
CA ASP A 41 -2.48 -13.72 4.58
C ASP A 41 -3.41 -13.90 5.78
N LEU A 42 -3.17 -14.93 6.60
CA LEU A 42 -3.92 -15.14 7.83
C LEU A 42 -3.75 -13.96 8.81
N HIS A 43 -2.53 -13.38 8.89
CA HIS A 43 -2.27 -12.29 9.81
C HIS A 43 -2.84 -10.94 9.35
N TYR A 44 -2.64 -10.59 8.08
CA TYR A 44 -2.91 -9.25 7.55
C TYR A 44 -4.24 -9.13 6.81
N ASN A 45 -4.75 -10.21 6.22
CA ASN A 45 -6.01 -10.20 5.47
C ASN A 45 -7.16 -10.87 6.23
N SER A 46 -6.86 -11.79 7.14
CA SER A 46 -7.86 -12.50 7.95
C SER A 46 -7.92 -12.05 9.41
N ASP A 47 -7.11 -11.06 9.81
CA ASP A 47 -7.03 -10.51 11.17
C ASP A 47 -6.73 -11.53 12.30
N LEU A 48 -6.13 -12.69 11.98
CA LEU A 48 -5.76 -13.66 13.00
C LEU A 48 -4.54 -13.18 13.80
N SER A 49 -4.58 -13.42 15.11
CA SER A 49 -3.43 -13.27 15.97
C SER A 49 -2.39 -14.36 15.73
N LEU A 50 -1.14 -14.11 16.11
CA LEU A 50 -0.06 -15.11 15.98
C LEU A 50 -0.34 -16.42 16.75
N GLY A 51 -1.20 -16.38 17.76
CA GLY A 51 -1.65 -17.57 18.50
C GLY A 51 -2.65 -18.38 17.69
N GLU A 52 -3.67 -17.73 17.14
CA GLU A 52 -4.69 -18.39 16.30
C GLU A 52 -4.05 -19.01 15.05
N ILE A 53 -3.10 -18.32 14.42
CA ILE A 53 -2.33 -18.86 13.28
C ILE A 53 -1.50 -20.08 13.70
N ALA A 54 -0.92 -20.06 14.90
CA ALA A 54 -0.13 -21.19 15.39
C ALA A 54 -0.99 -22.44 15.61
N GLU A 55 -2.21 -22.25 16.13
CA GLU A 55 -3.20 -23.31 16.29
C GLU A 55 -3.69 -23.82 14.93
N GLU A 56 -4.11 -22.93 14.02
CA GLU A 56 -4.60 -23.26 12.67
C GLU A 56 -3.56 -24.07 11.89
N LEU A 57 -2.29 -23.63 11.95
CA LEU A 57 -1.21 -24.24 11.19
C LEU A 57 -0.45 -25.32 11.95
N ASN A 58 -0.91 -25.70 13.15
CA ASN A 58 -0.29 -26.68 14.05
C ASN A 58 1.23 -26.52 14.22
N VAL A 59 1.67 -25.29 14.51
CA VAL A 59 3.06 -24.92 14.76
C VAL A 59 3.20 -24.13 16.06
N SER A 60 4.43 -23.82 16.47
CA SER A 60 4.62 -22.95 17.63
C SER A 60 4.35 -21.49 17.26
N ARG A 61 3.86 -20.70 18.23
CA ARG A 61 3.73 -19.24 18.11
C ARG A 61 5.04 -18.56 17.70
N GLN A 62 6.18 -19.11 18.15
CA GLN A 62 7.50 -18.63 17.77
C GLN A 62 7.78 -18.85 16.28
N ALA A 63 7.40 -20.01 15.73
CA ALA A 63 7.55 -20.29 14.31
C ALA A 63 6.72 -19.34 13.44
N VAL A 64 5.50 -19.00 13.88
CA VAL A 64 4.66 -17.98 13.21
C VAL A 64 5.32 -16.61 13.26
N PHE A 65 5.77 -16.17 14.44
CA PHE A 65 6.47 -14.89 14.60
C PHE A 65 7.70 -14.77 13.68
N ASP A 66 8.53 -15.81 13.65
CA ASP A 66 9.70 -15.86 12.77
C ASP A 66 9.30 -15.88 11.28
N GLY A 67 8.19 -16.54 10.96
CA GLY A 67 7.57 -16.56 9.62
C GLY A 67 7.19 -15.16 9.16
N VAL A 68 6.40 -14.43 9.95
CA VAL A 68 6.01 -13.04 9.68
C VAL A 68 7.25 -12.16 9.49
N ARG A 69 8.22 -12.24 10.41
CA ARG A 69 9.44 -11.44 10.34
C ARG A 69 10.24 -11.71 9.06
N LYS A 70 10.42 -12.97 8.67
CA LYS A 70 11.16 -13.35 7.46
C LYS A 70 10.43 -12.94 6.19
N ALA A 71 9.11 -13.11 6.15
CA ALA A 71 8.29 -12.70 5.02
C ALA A 71 8.36 -11.18 4.81
N ARG A 72 8.18 -10.38 5.86
CA ARG A 72 8.36 -8.92 5.83
C ARG A 72 9.72 -8.51 5.27
N GLN A 73 10.79 -9.09 5.80
CA GLN A 73 12.14 -8.79 5.32
C GLN A 73 12.33 -9.14 3.85
N THR A 74 11.66 -10.20 3.37
CA THR A 74 11.70 -10.63 1.97
C THR A 74 10.98 -9.64 1.07
N LEU A 75 9.77 -9.21 1.45
CA LEU A 75 8.99 -8.19 0.76
C LEU A 75 9.75 -6.85 0.67
N GLU A 76 10.32 -6.38 1.78
CA GLU A 76 11.14 -5.16 1.83
C GLU A 76 12.37 -5.26 0.91
N ASN A 77 12.98 -6.44 0.83
CA ASN A 77 14.11 -6.68 -0.08
C ASN A 77 13.69 -6.69 -1.54
N TYR A 78 12.48 -7.17 -1.87
CA TYR A 78 11.94 -7.04 -3.22
C TYR A 78 11.71 -5.58 -3.57
N GLU A 79 11.09 -4.79 -2.70
CA GLU A 79 10.91 -3.36 -2.95
C GLU A 79 12.23 -2.62 -3.11
N LYS A 80 13.22 -2.88 -2.24
CA LYS A 80 14.55 -2.28 -2.37
C LYS A 80 15.22 -2.57 -3.73
N ARG A 81 14.92 -3.72 -4.34
CA ARG A 81 15.53 -4.14 -5.61
C ARG A 81 14.72 -3.74 -6.84
N LEU A 82 13.39 -3.76 -6.74
CA LEU A 82 12.48 -3.59 -7.86
C LEU A 82 11.82 -2.21 -7.87
N GLY A 83 11.55 -1.64 -6.70
CA GLY A 83 11.01 -0.30 -6.52
C GLY A 83 9.62 -0.11 -7.12
N LEU A 84 8.81 -1.16 -7.21
CA LEU A 84 7.51 -1.10 -7.88
C LEU A 84 6.51 -0.25 -7.09
N VAL A 85 6.50 -0.36 -5.76
CA VAL A 85 5.60 0.42 -4.91
C VAL A 85 5.94 1.91 -5.00
N GLU A 86 7.23 2.26 -4.90
CA GLU A 86 7.61 3.68 -5.00
C GLU A 86 7.31 4.26 -6.39
N ARG A 87 7.56 3.51 -7.46
CA ARG A 87 7.22 3.94 -8.84
C ARG A 87 5.72 4.11 -9.03
N PHE A 88 4.92 3.21 -8.48
CA PHE A 88 3.47 3.29 -8.49
C PHE A 88 2.99 4.57 -7.77
N ARG A 89 3.48 4.82 -6.55
CA ARG A 89 3.19 6.05 -5.81
C ARG A 89 3.64 7.31 -6.54
N GLU A 90 4.77 7.24 -7.25
CA GLU A 90 5.23 8.34 -8.09
C GLU A 90 4.26 8.63 -9.25
N GLN A 91 3.75 7.58 -9.92
CA GLN A 91 2.75 7.72 -10.98
C GLN A 91 1.47 8.35 -10.45
N GLU A 92 0.94 7.91 -9.31
CA GLU A 92 -0.22 8.51 -8.67
C GLU A 92 0.00 10.01 -8.40
N ARG A 93 1.14 10.36 -7.77
CA ARG A 93 1.49 11.76 -7.48
C ARG A 93 1.61 12.60 -8.74
N ASN A 94 2.12 12.04 -9.84
CA ASN A 94 2.27 12.74 -11.10
C ASN A 94 0.91 12.99 -11.78
N ILE A 95 0.00 12.03 -11.73
CA ILE A 95 -1.37 12.20 -12.23
C ILE A 95 -2.12 13.25 -11.40
N ASP A 96 -1.98 13.21 -10.08
CA ASP A 96 -2.58 14.21 -9.19
C ASP A 96 -2.03 15.62 -9.41
N LYS A 97 -0.73 15.74 -9.70
CA LYS A 97 -0.12 17.03 -10.09
C LYS A 97 -0.67 17.48 -11.45
N ALA A 98 -0.77 16.59 -12.43
CA ALA A 98 -1.31 16.92 -13.75
C ALA A 98 -2.76 17.42 -13.66
N LEU A 99 -3.63 16.69 -12.96
CA LEU A 99 -5.02 17.07 -12.74
C LEU A 99 -5.15 18.40 -11.98
N ARG A 100 -4.32 18.64 -10.96
CA ARG A 100 -4.28 19.94 -10.26
C ARG A 100 -3.86 21.08 -11.18
N ASN A 101 -2.86 20.88 -12.02
CA ASN A 101 -2.41 21.87 -12.98
C ASN A 101 -3.51 22.19 -14.00
N LEU A 102 -4.18 21.16 -14.54
CA LEU A 102 -5.31 21.34 -15.46
C LEU A 102 -6.48 22.10 -14.82
N LYS A 103 -6.82 21.80 -13.56
CA LYS A 103 -7.83 22.56 -12.79
C LYS A 103 -7.40 24.02 -12.56
N SER A 104 -6.11 24.28 -12.36
CA SER A 104 -5.59 25.65 -12.24
C SER A 104 -5.69 26.42 -13.55
N LEU A 105 -5.46 25.75 -14.69
CA LEU A 105 -5.62 26.34 -16.02
C LEU A 105 -7.08 26.66 -16.32
N GLU A 106 -8.01 25.75 -16.03
CA GLU A 106 -9.45 25.98 -16.14
C GLU A 106 -9.89 27.23 -15.37
N LYS A 107 -9.37 27.43 -14.15
CA LYS A 107 -9.68 28.64 -13.36
C LYS A 107 -9.19 29.94 -14.00
N LYS A 108 -8.10 29.89 -14.78
CA LYS A 108 -7.52 31.07 -15.45
C LYS A 108 -8.16 31.34 -16.80
N SER A 109 -8.61 30.30 -17.49
CA SER A 109 -9.23 30.33 -18.82
C SER A 109 -10.42 29.37 -18.85
N PRO A 110 -11.61 29.79 -18.38
CA PRO A 110 -12.80 28.94 -18.32
C PRO A 110 -13.25 28.39 -19.68
N GLU A 111 -12.89 29.07 -20.78
CA GLU A 111 -13.14 28.62 -22.14
C GLU A 111 -12.45 27.29 -22.50
N LEU A 112 -11.34 26.95 -21.83
CA LEU A 112 -10.61 25.69 -22.05
C LEU A 112 -11.45 24.45 -21.72
N VAL A 113 -12.44 24.57 -20.83
CA VAL A 113 -13.33 23.45 -20.47
C VAL A 113 -14.15 22.98 -21.67
N LYS A 114 -14.35 23.84 -22.69
CA LYS A 114 -15.05 23.48 -23.93
C LYS A 114 -14.13 22.84 -24.97
N ASP A 115 -12.82 22.91 -24.78
CA ASP A 115 -11.85 22.29 -25.69
C ASP A 115 -11.91 20.77 -25.54
N GLN A 116 -12.08 20.07 -26.66
CA GLN A 116 -12.23 18.61 -26.68
C GLN A 116 -10.96 17.89 -26.23
N ASN A 117 -9.77 18.44 -26.54
CA ASN A 117 -8.50 17.84 -26.11
C ASN A 117 -8.31 18.01 -24.61
N TYR A 118 -8.72 19.15 -24.05
CA TYR A 118 -8.71 19.36 -22.60
C TYR A 118 -9.61 18.34 -21.88
N GLN A 119 -10.86 18.20 -22.34
CA GLN A 119 -11.80 17.23 -21.76
C GLN A 119 -11.26 15.80 -21.85
N ALA A 120 -10.75 15.41 -23.01
CA ALA A 120 -10.16 14.08 -23.22
C ALA A 120 -8.95 13.84 -22.30
N ALA A 121 -8.09 14.84 -22.10
CA ALA A 121 -6.93 14.72 -21.21
C ALA A 121 -7.35 14.55 -19.74
N VAL A 122 -8.32 15.32 -19.27
CA VAL A 122 -8.85 15.19 -17.89
C VAL A 122 -9.49 13.82 -17.69
N GLU A 123 -10.28 13.36 -18.67
CA GLU A 123 -10.94 12.05 -18.62
C GLU A 123 -9.92 10.90 -18.62
N LEU A 124 -8.92 10.93 -19.50
CA LEU A 124 -7.87 9.91 -19.56
C LEU A 124 -7.06 9.85 -18.27
N LEU A 125 -6.65 10.99 -17.73
CA LEU A 125 -5.93 11.05 -16.46
C LEU A 125 -6.80 10.58 -15.28
N GLY A 126 -8.11 10.87 -15.31
CA GLY A 126 -9.07 10.35 -14.34
C GLY A 126 -9.16 8.83 -14.40
N LYS A 127 -9.33 8.25 -15.61
CA LYS A 127 -9.38 6.80 -15.81
C LYS A 127 -8.10 6.11 -15.34
N ILE A 128 -6.92 6.68 -15.64
CA ILE A 128 -5.65 6.10 -15.18
C ILE A 128 -5.59 6.15 -13.65
N LYS A 129 -6.01 7.25 -13.03
CA LYS A 129 -6.07 7.35 -11.57
C LYS A 129 -6.97 6.29 -10.94
N ASP A 130 -8.11 6.00 -11.55
CA ASP A 130 -9.06 5.01 -11.02
C ASP A 130 -8.57 3.56 -11.19
N THR A 131 -7.58 3.33 -12.05
CA THR A 131 -6.96 2.00 -12.29
C THR A 131 -5.70 1.74 -11.48
N LEU A 132 -5.17 2.78 -10.83
CA LEU A 132 -4.08 2.67 -9.88
C LEU A 132 -4.69 2.38 -8.51
#